data_AF-A0A954LMF6-F1
#
_entry.id   AF-A0A954LMF6-F1
#
_cell.length_a   1.000
_cell.length_b   1.000
_cell.length_c   1.000
_cell.angle_alpha   90.00
_cell.angle_beta   90.00
_cell.angle_gamma   90.00
#
_symmetry.space_group_name_H-M   'P 1'
#
loop_
_entity.id
_entity.type
_entity.pdbx_description
1 polymer ?
#
loop_
_entity_poly.entity_id
_entity_poly.type
_entity_poly.pdbx_seq_one_letter_code
_entity_poly.pdbx_strand_id
1 'polypeptide(L)'
;MGVMRFVVYPETLLEDWPELHRAYVSGFDGRVFPTRVEVEGNVVACRRSNAESGKVHIALPIPGFGRPSVSTSSLPERETPFLLAVELARGRISQLRDQLSAWEMAGMAVPDEYWAIHKEAHHLFAEASAQQHQPQESSETAWKALELAFQAARLLSESYTSQRLAVRRKRSARLPAALGCNLGRTILDEESGKQFCDAFTAVAIPIEWKHIEPQEGEYDWDIYDKQIAWAGEQKLLMSAGPLLDLSPEGLPSWLWQWEHDFLNLQSFVCDFVETAVARYAGLIRHWEVSARVNSGGALALNEENRLSLVARTLEVVRQADDELKLMIRIDQPWGGYQARGQHRLSPLHFVDALIRSGVGLYGVNLEIAIGYAPRGTSPRDLLDFSRLIDLWSCLGVPLEVTLAFPSSTEPDPKASTDLEVETPNWKEGWTEETQAAWVDAYLPMLMAKQVVVGIYWAEYSDAVPHHFPHAGLLRADGTPKPALEKFTKYRQEYWQPEIELL
;
A
#
# COMPACT_ATOMS: atom_id res chain seq x y z
N MET A 1 11.54 -24.23 17.10
CA MET A 1 10.20 -23.63 17.02
C MET A 1 10.06 -22.69 18.19
N GLY A 2 9.73 -21.43 17.95
CA GLY A 2 9.51 -20.45 19.00
C GLY A 2 8.05 -20.10 19.17
N VAL A 3 7.65 -19.78 20.40
CA VAL A 3 6.27 -19.46 20.76
C VAL A 3 6.21 -18.17 21.58
N MET A 4 5.34 -17.24 21.17
CA MET A 4 4.96 -16.10 22.00
C MET A 4 3.52 -16.27 22.47
N ARG A 5 3.28 -16.21 23.78
CA ARG A 5 1.95 -16.39 24.38
C ARG A 5 1.46 -15.08 24.98
N PHE A 6 0.21 -14.75 24.74
CA PHE A 6 -0.44 -13.54 25.22
C PHE A 6 -1.75 -13.88 25.90
N VAL A 7 -1.92 -13.42 27.13
CA VAL A 7 -3.21 -13.46 27.81
C VAL A 7 -4.01 -12.22 27.38
N VAL A 8 -5.29 -12.43 27.09
CA VAL A 8 -6.21 -11.42 26.57
C VAL A 8 -7.29 -11.13 27.60
N TYR A 9 -7.42 -9.86 27.99
CA TYR A 9 -8.51 -9.35 28.80
C TYR A 9 -9.13 -8.10 28.13
N PRO A 10 -10.45 -7.90 28.19
CA PRO A 10 -11.45 -8.88 28.65
C PRO A 10 -11.52 -10.07 27.68
N GLU A 11 -11.89 -11.25 28.19
CA GLU A 11 -11.97 -12.48 27.38
C GLU A 11 -13.00 -12.39 26.25
N THR A 12 -14.04 -11.57 26.45
CA THR A 12 -15.08 -11.28 25.46
C THR A 12 -14.52 -10.66 24.18
N LEU A 13 -13.32 -10.07 24.19
CA LEU A 13 -12.66 -9.59 22.98
C LEU A 13 -12.38 -10.73 21.99
N LEU A 14 -12.20 -11.96 22.45
CA LEU A 14 -11.95 -13.12 21.59
C LEU A 14 -13.22 -13.62 20.87
N GLU A 15 -14.42 -13.22 21.31
CA GLU A 15 -15.69 -13.66 20.73
C GLU A 15 -15.95 -13.03 19.35
N ASP A 16 -15.47 -11.80 19.12
CA ASP A 16 -15.63 -11.06 17.86
C ASP A 16 -14.28 -10.48 17.38
N TRP A 17 -13.38 -11.38 16.98
CA TRP A 17 -12.06 -11.02 16.48
C TRP A 17 -11.62 -11.85 15.25
N PRO A 18 -12.27 -11.66 14.09
CA PRO A 18 -12.00 -12.44 12.89
C PRO A 18 -10.56 -12.28 12.38
N GLU A 19 -9.90 -11.15 12.63
CA GLU A 19 -8.53 -10.88 12.19
C GLU A 19 -7.45 -11.54 13.06
N LEU A 20 -7.81 -12.08 14.22
CA LEU A 20 -6.86 -12.67 15.18
C LEU A 20 -5.97 -13.73 14.52
N HIS A 21 -6.56 -14.60 13.69
CA HIS A 21 -5.85 -15.68 13.01
C HIS A 21 -4.92 -15.19 11.89
N ARG A 22 -4.95 -13.90 11.54
CA ARG A 22 -4.03 -13.25 10.58
C ARG A 22 -2.84 -12.57 11.28
N ALA A 23 -2.76 -12.65 12.61
CA ALA A 23 -1.62 -12.11 13.35
C ALA A 23 -0.32 -12.79 12.93
N TYR A 24 0.77 -12.03 12.91
CA TYR A 24 2.09 -12.51 12.49
C TYR A 24 3.22 -11.93 13.31
N VAL A 25 4.36 -12.63 13.34
CA VAL A 25 5.59 -12.17 13.98
C VAL A 25 6.53 -11.60 12.94
N SER A 26 7.20 -10.49 13.24
CA SER A 26 8.27 -9.92 12.41
C SER A 26 9.58 -9.80 13.18
N GLY A 27 10.70 -9.90 12.46
CA GLY A 27 12.06 -9.68 12.97
C GLY A 27 12.39 -8.21 13.18
N PHE A 28 13.61 -7.93 13.63
CA PHE A 28 14.11 -6.56 13.80
C PHE A 28 14.25 -5.82 12.46
N ASP A 29 14.52 -6.56 11.38
CA ASP A 29 14.66 -6.12 9.99
C ASP A 29 13.30 -5.93 9.29
N GLY A 30 12.19 -6.17 10.00
CA GLY A 30 10.84 -6.10 9.44
C GLY A 30 10.44 -7.33 8.62
N ARG A 31 11.30 -8.35 8.49
CA ARG A 31 10.94 -9.60 7.81
C ARG A 31 9.81 -10.30 8.57
N VAL A 32 8.75 -10.65 7.87
CA VAL A 32 7.61 -11.37 8.44
C VAL A 32 7.92 -12.87 8.45
N PHE A 33 7.68 -13.50 9.60
CA PHE A 33 7.83 -14.94 9.77
C PHE A 33 6.50 -15.64 9.55
N PRO A 34 6.50 -16.82 8.91
CA PRO A 34 5.32 -17.68 8.85
C PRO A 34 4.85 -17.97 10.28
N THR A 35 3.61 -17.59 10.57
CA THR A 35 3.08 -17.58 11.94
C THR A 35 1.78 -18.37 12.00
N ARG A 36 1.71 -19.34 12.91
CA ARG A 36 0.47 -20.04 13.24
C ARG A 36 -0.09 -19.49 14.53
N VAL A 37 -1.33 -19.04 14.49
CA VAL A 37 -2.06 -18.53 15.66
C VAL A 37 -2.95 -19.64 16.22
N GLU A 38 -2.78 -19.94 17.50
CA GLU A 38 -3.61 -20.88 18.27
C GLU A 38 -4.25 -20.12 19.44
N VAL A 39 -5.51 -20.44 19.76
CA VAL A 39 -6.24 -19.82 20.87
C VAL A 39 -6.67 -20.93 21.82
N GLU A 40 -6.32 -20.80 23.10
CA GLU A 40 -6.69 -21.74 24.16
C GLU A 40 -7.17 -20.94 25.38
N GLY A 41 -8.48 -21.01 25.66
CA GLY A 41 -9.11 -20.14 26.65
C GLY A 41 -8.88 -18.66 26.29
N ASN A 42 -8.30 -17.89 27.22
CA ASN A 42 -7.95 -16.49 27.03
C ASN A 42 -6.50 -16.26 26.57
N VAL A 43 -5.79 -17.33 26.15
CA VAL A 43 -4.40 -17.26 25.71
C VAL A 43 -4.30 -17.41 24.20
N VAL A 44 -3.68 -16.42 23.56
CA VAL A 44 -3.30 -16.42 22.15
C VAL A 44 -1.83 -16.81 22.04
N ALA A 45 -1.53 -17.87 21.29
CA ALA A 45 -0.18 -18.35 21.03
C ALA A 45 0.19 -18.14 19.56
N CYS A 46 1.25 -17.36 19.31
CA CYS A 46 1.86 -17.16 17.99
C CYS A 46 3.09 -18.06 17.86
N ARG A 47 2.99 -19.12 17.05
CA ARG A 47 4.08 -20.08 16.80
C ARG A 47 4.80 -19.75 15.50
N ARG A 48 6.14 -19.86 15.52
CA ARG A 48 7.01 -19.65 14.35
C ARG A 48 8.20 -20.62 14.35
N SER A 49 8.95 -20.64 13.25
CA SER A 49 10.09 -21.56 13.07
C SER A 49 11.28 -21.25 14.00
N ASN A 50 11.62 -19.98 14.21
CA ASN A 50 12.72 -19.51 15.07
C ASN A 50 12.25 -19.04 16.46
N ALA A 51 13.17 -18.98 17.43
CA ALA A 51 12.91 -18.51 18.80
C ALA A 51 13.44 -17.09 19.06
N GLU A 52 13.91 -16.40 18.02
CA GLU A 52 14.48 -15.06 18.10
C GLU A 52 13.46 -14.02 18.53
N SER A 53 13.91 -12.94 19.17
CA SER A 53 13.04 -11.84 19.55
C SER A 53 12.34 -11.23 18.33
N GLY A 54 11.08 -10.85 18.49
CA GLY A 54 10.26 -10.36 17.39
C GLY A 54 9.09 -9.50 17.86
N LYS A 55 8.47 -8.81 16.92
CA LYS A 55 7.26 -8.01 17.15
C LYS A 55 6.05 -8.80 16.68
N VAL A 56 5.00 -8.87 17.48
CA VAL A 56 3.72 -9.44 17.07
C VAL A 56 2.84 -8.33 16.50
N HIS A 57 2.34 -8.54 15.30
CA HIS A 57 1.42 -7.65 14.60
C HIS A 57 0.04 -8.28 14.59
N ILE A 58 -0.97 -7.49 14.96
CA ILE A 58 -2.33 -7.97 15.07
C ILE A 58 -3.29 -6.82 14.76
N ALA A 59 -4.33 -7.07 13.97
CA ALA A 59 -5.39 -6.08 13.70
C ALA A 59 -6.48 -6.22 14.76
N LEU A 60 -6.92 -5.13 15.38
CA LEU A 60 -7.93 -5.16 16.45
C LEU A 60 -8.74 -3.87 16.49
N PRO A 61 -9.98 -3.90 17.03
CA PRO A 61 -10.78 -2.68 17.17
C PRO A 61 -10.12 -1.68 18.13
N ILE A 62 -9.94 -0.45 17.67
CA ILE A 62 -9.50 0.70 18.46
C ILE A 62 -10.56 1.80 18.33
N PRO A 63 -11.17 2.29 19.42
CA PRO A 63 -12.21 3.31 19.37
C PRO A 63 -11.80 4.54 18.55
N GLY A 64 -12.59 4.87 17.53
CA GLY A 64 -12.33 6.01 16.61
C GLY A 64 -11.27 5.76 15.52
N PHE A 65 -10.67 4.57 15.46
CA PHE A 65 -9.62 4.21 14.49
C PHE A 65 -9.94 2.97 13.65
N GLY A 66 -11.10 2.33 13.85
CA GLY A 66 -11.48 1.11 13.12
C GLY A 66 -10.71 -0.09 13.65
N ARG A 67 -10.21 -0.95 12.76
CA ARG A 67 -9.42 -2.15 13.11
C ARG A 67 -7.98 -2.07 12.58
N PRO A 68 -7.17 -1.09 13.02
CA PRO A 68 -5.79 -0.97 12.55
C PRO A 68 -4.95 -2.14 13.05
N SER A 69 -3.91 -2.49 12.30
CA SER A 69 -2.89 -3.40 12.82
C SER A 69 -1.95 -2.68 13.76
N VAL A 70 -1.86 -3.21 14.97
CA VAL A 70 -1.01 -2.74 16.05
C VAL A 70 0.11 -3.74 16.24
N SER A 71 1.27 -3.26 16.67
CA SER A 71 2.42 -4.12 16.97
C SER A 71 2.92 -3.97 18.39
N THR A 72 3.41 -5.06 18.95
CA THR A 72 4.17 -5.03 20.21
C THR A 72 5.56 -4.40 20.00
N SER A 73 6.25 -4.13 21.10
CA SER A 73 7.72 -4.00 21.05
C SER A 73 8.39 -5.33 20.66
N SER A 74 9.72 -5.35 20.47
CA SER A 74 10.42 -6.63 20.25
C SER A 74 10.45 -7.41 21.56
N LEU A 75 9.80 -8.58 21.56
CA LEU A 75 9.66 -9.44 22.73
C LEU A 75 10.57 -10.67 22.60
N PRO A 76 11.27 -11.09 23.66
CA PRO A 76 11.90 -12.41 23.71
C PRO A 76 10.85 -13.50 23.91
N GLU A 77 11.21 -14.73 23.56
CA GLU A 77 10.45 -15.91 23.98
C GLU A 77 10.61 -16.14 25.48
N ARG A 78 9.51 -16.46 26.17
CA ARG A 78 9.50 -16.81 27.59
C ARG A 78 8.33 -17.75 27.91
N GLU A 79 8.43 -18.46 29.04
CA GLU A 79 7.38 -19.40 29.48
C GLU A 79 6.10 -18.68 29.92
N THR A 80 6.23 -17.63 30.73
CA THR A 80 5.09 -16.87 31.25
C THR A 80 4.45 -16.02 30.13
N PRO A 81 3.14 -16.15 29.88
CA PRO A 81 2.47 -15.29 28.89
C PRO A 81 2.65 -13.79 29.16
N PHE A 82 2.61 -12.99 28.10
CA PHE A 82 2.53 -11.54 28.18
C PHE A 82 1.08 -11.09 28.33
N LEU A 83 0.82 -9.92 28.93
CA LEU A 83 -0.50 -9.28 28.83
C LEU A 83 -0.56 -8.56 27.48
N LEU A 84 -1.50 -8.96 26.61
CA LEU A 84 -1.55 -8.44 25.23
C LEU A 84 -1.68 -6.92 25.21
N ALA A 85 -2.65 -6.39 25.97
CA ALA A 85 -2.94 -4.96 26.05
C ALA A 85 -1.69 -4.14 26.45
N VAL A 86 -0.96 -4.60 27.47
CA VAL A 86 0.25 -3.93 27.98
C VAL A 86 1.35 -3.89 26.91
N GLU A 87 1.56 -4.99 26.19
CA GLU A 87 2.62 -5.05 25.18
C GLU A 87 2.28 -4.33 23.88
N LEU A 88 1.00 -4.26 23.51
CA LEU A 88 0.53 -3.40 22.42
C LEU A 88 0.66 -1.92 22.79
N ALA A 89 0.27 -1.53 24.00
CA ALA A 89 0.48 -0.17 24.50
C ALA A 89 1.97 0.19 24.54
N ARG A 90 2.84 -0.71 25.03
CA ARG A 90 4.30 -0.54 25.03
C ARG A 90 4.83 -0.31 23.62
N GLY A 91 4.42 -1.15 22.67
CA GLY A 91 4.83 -1.06 21.27
C GLY A 91 4.43 0.26 20.65
N ARG A 92 3.17 0.65 20.80
CA ARG A 92 2.63 1.89 20.23
C ARG A 92 3.25 3.15 20.83
N ILE A 93 3.42 3.19 22.15
CA ILE A 93 4.07 4.32 22.83
C ILE A 93 5.54 4.45 22.41
N SER A 94 6.26 3.34 22.33
CA SER A 94 7.67 3.36 21.88
C SER A 94 7.77 3.88 20.44
N GLN A 95 6.91 3.38 19.56
CA GLN A 95 6.83 3.84 18.17
C GLN A 95 6.56 5.35 18.07
N LEU A 96 5.63 5.86 18.85
CA LEU A 96 5.27 7.27 18.86
C LEU A 96 6.42 8.16 19.33
N ARG A 97 7.13 7.75 20.39
CA ARG A 97 8.31 8.47 20.90
C ARG A 97 9.45 8.52 19.89
N ASP A 98 9.73 7.39 19.24
CA ASP A 98 10.78 7.31 18.22
C ASP A 98 10.46 8.27 17.06
N GLN A 99 9.19 8.29 16.63
CA GLN A 99 8.78 9.16 15.54
C GLN A 99 8.81 10.64 15.93
N LEU A 100 8.32 10.98 17.12
CA LEU A 100 8.38 12.34 17.66
C LEU A 100 9.82 12.85 17.66
N SER A 101 10.75 12.07 18.23
CA SER A 101 12.16 12.44 18.29
C SER A 101 12.74 12.69 16.90
N ALA A 102 12.43 11.84 15.92
CA ALA A 102 12.90 12.00 14.55
C ALA A 102 12.35 13.30 13.89
N TRP A 103 11.07 13.62 14.12
CA TRP A 103 10.46 14.81 13.55
C TRP A 103 10.87 16.12 14.25
N GLU A 104 11.04 16.11 15.58
CA GLU A 104 11.61 17.24 16.31
C GLU A 104 13.03 17.55 15.85
N MET A 105 13.87 16.52 15.67
CA MET A 105 15.21 16.68 15.11
C MET A 105 15.19 17.22 13.67
N ALA A 106 14.15 16.90 12.90
CA ALA A 106 13.93 17.47 11.57
C ALA A 106 13.31 18.89 11.58
N GLY A 107 13.12 19.49 12.77
CA GLY A 107 12.65 20.86 12.95
C GLY A 107 11.12 21.01 12.94
N MET A 108 10.35 19.93 13.13
CA MET A 108 8.90 20.00 13.28
C MET A 108 8.52 20.66 14.61
N ALA A 109 7.58 21.59 14.57
CA ALA A 109 6.96 22.13 15.78
C ALA A 109 5.89 21.16 16.31
N VAL A 110 5.98 20.76 17.57
CA VAL A 110 5.02 19.85 18.19
C VAL A 110 3.88 20.66 18.81
N PRO A 111 2.60 20.35 18.52
CA PRO A 111 1.48 21.12 19.07
C PRO A 111 1.31 20.88 20.58
N ASP A 112 0.91 21.90 21.34
CA ASP A 112 0.78 21.80 22.81
C ASP A 112 -0.20 20.71 23.26
N GLU A 113 -1.29 20.52 22.52
CA GLU A 113 -2.31 19.49 22.79
C GLU A 113 -1.73 18.07 22.77
N TYR A 114 -0.71 17.83 21.92
CA TYR A 114 -0.03 16.53 21.85
C TYR A 114 0.59 16.16 23.19
N TRP A 115 1.23 17.11 23.89
CA TRP A 115 1.95 16.82 25.13
C TRP A 115 1.01 16.37 26.26
N ALA A 116 -0.18 16.96 26.35
CA ALA A 116 -1.17 16.56 27.33
C ALA A 116 -1.62 15.11 27.14
N ILE A 117 -2.00 14.75 25.90
CA ILE A 117 -2.47 13.40 25.56
C ILE A 117 -1.33 12.38 25.67
N HIS A 118 -0.14 12.72 25.17
CA HIS A 118 1.03 11.86 25.24
C HIS A 118 1.44 11.55 26.69
N LYS A 119 1.42 12.57 27.58
CA LYS A 119 1.74 12.39 29.00
C LYS A 119 0.72 11.48 29.70
N GLU A 120 -0.56 11.66 29.41
CA GLU A 120 -1.62 10.82 29.97
C GLU A 120 -1.52 9.36 29.48
N ALA A 121 -1.33 9.15 28.18
CA ALA A 121 -1.09 7.82 27.61
C ALA A 121 0.11 7.12 28.28
N HIS A 122 1.20 7.86 28.50
CA HIS A 122 2.37 7.36 29.22
C HIS A 122 2.10 7.03 30.68
N HIS A 123 1.32 7.87 31.38
CA HIS A 123 0.98 7.67 32.77
C HIS A 123 0.16 6.37 32.95
N LEU A 124 -0.91 6.22 32.17
CA LEU A 124 -1.75 5.01 32.18
C LEU A 124 -0.94 3.76 31.79
N PHE A 125 -0.04 3.86 30.82
CA PHE A 125 0.82 2.74 30.47
C PHE A 125 1.79 2.36 31.60
N ALA A 126 2.36 3.35 32.30
CA ALA A 126 3.24 3.11 33.44
C ALA A 126 2.47 2.44 34.60
N GLU A 127 1.26 2.91 34.87
CA GLU A 127 0.35 2.30 35.84
C GLU A 127 0.02 0.84 35.48
N ALA A 128 -0.45 0.61 34.25
CA ALA A 128 -0.77 -0.73 33.75
C ALA A 128 0.44 -1.67 33.84
N SER A 129 1.64 -1.18 33.51
CA SER A 129 2.89 -1.95 33.60
C SER A 129 3.27 -2.31 35.04
N ALA A 130 2.95 -1.46 36.01
CA ALA A 130 3.21 -1.71 37.44
C ALA A 130 2.17 -2.66 38.07
N GLN A 131 0.95 -2.70 37.53
CA GLN A 131 -0.17 -3.47 38.06
C GLN A 131 -0.37 -4.85 37.41
N GLN A 132 0.61 -5.41 36.68
CA GLN A 132 0.46 -6.69 35.97
C GLN A 132 0.10 -7.90 36.87
N HIS A 133 0.26 -7.79 38.19
CA HIS A 133 -0.21 -8.77 39.17
C HIS A 133 -1.75 -8.84 39.28
N GLN A 134 -2.46 -7.85 38.72
CA GLN A 134 -3.91 -7.79 38.56
C GLN A 134 -4.22 -7.69 37.04
N PRO A 135 -4.21 -8.83 36.32
CA PRO A 135 -4.21 -8.84 34.84
C PRO A 135 -5.37 -8.10 34.18
N GLN A 136 -6.56 -8.18 34.75
CA GLN A 136 -7.75 -7.52 34.21
C GLN A 136 -7.67 -6.00 34.33
N GLU A 137 -7.44 -5.47 35.53
CA GLU A 137 -7.30 -4.02 35.77
C GLU A 137 -6.11 -3.42 35.00
N SER A 138 -4.99 -4.14 34.96
CA SER A 138 -3.81 -3.79 34.16
C SER A 138 -4.15 -3.70 32.66
N SER A 139 -4.92 -4.65 32.14
CA SER A 139 -5.32 -4.64 30.72
C SER A 139 -6.31 -3.53 30.39
N GLU A 140 -7.30 -3.27 31.26
CA GLU A 140 -8.24 -2.15 31.10
C GLU A 140 -7.52 -0.80 31.06
N THR A 141 -6.52 -0.61 31.93
CA THR A 141 -5.70 0.60 31.96
C THR A 141 -4.80 0.70 30.72
N ALA A 142 -4.21 -0.41 30.27
CA ALA A 142 -3.40 -0.45 29.06
C ALA A 142 -4.22 -0.19 27.78
N TRP A 143 -5.47 -0.61 27.71
CA TRP A 143 -6.35 -0.29 26.58
C TRP A 143 -6.62 1.20 26.47
N LYS A 144 -6.87 1.89 27.59
CA LYS A 144 -7.01 3.36 27.62
C LYS A 144 -5.72 4.05 27.20
N ALA A 145 -4.57 3.55 27.66
CA ALA A 145 -3.27 4.06 27.24
C ALA A 145 -3.05 3.91 25.72
N LEU A 146 -3.44 2.76 25.16
CA LEU A 146 -3.35 2.50 23.72
C LEU A 146 -4.24 3.46 22.91
N GLU A 147 -5.49 3.66 23.33
CA GLU A 147 -6.41 4.59 22.68
C GLU A 147 -5.86 6.02 22.64
N LEU A 148 -5.38 6.55 23.79
CA LEU A 148 -4.75 7.87 23.85
C LEU A 148 -3.49 7.95 23.00
N ALA A 149 -2.70 6.87 22.92
CA ALA A 149 -1.52 6.83 22.05
C ALA A 149 -1.91 6.91 20.55
N PHE A 150 -3.04 6.34 20.15
CA PHE A 150 -3.59 6.53 18.80
C PHE A 150 -4.06 7.97 18.55
N GLN A 151 -4.72 8.60 19.53
CA GLN A 151 -5.12 10.00 19.45
C GLN A 151 -3.90 10.94 19.31
N ALA A 152 -2.87 10.74 20.13
CA ALA A 152 -1.62 11.50 20.05
C ALA A 152 -0.91 11.30 18.70
N ALA A 153 -0.87 10.07 18.18
CA ALA A 153 -0.27 9.79 16.88
C ALA A 153 -0.98 10.46 15.71
N ARG A 154 -2.32 10.55 15.76
CA ARG A 154 -3.11 11.28 14.78
C ARG A 154 -2.74 12.76 14.75
N LEU A 155 -2.78 13.44 15.90
CA LEU A 155 -2.41 14.86 16.02
C LEU A 155 -0.98 15.12 15.55
N LEU A 156 -0.05 14.24 15.92
CA LEU A 156 1.34 14.35 15.50
C LEU A 156 1.48 14.22 13.98
N SER A 157 0.80 13.25 13.37
CA SER A 157 0.86 13.00 11.92
C SER A 157 0.19 14.10 11.09
N GLU A 158 -0.94 14.63 11.56
CA GLU A 158 -1.63 15.77 10.94
C GLU A 158 -0.77 17.05 11.02
N SER A 159 -0.13 17.30 12.16
CA SER A 159 0.80 18.42 12.34
C SER A 159 2.05 18.29 11.46
N TYR A 160 2.64 17.10 11.38
CA TYR A 160 3.75 16.83 10.45
C TYR A 160 3.35 17.13 9.00
N THR A 161 2.19 16.61 8.57
CA THR A 161 1.71 16.72 7.20
C THR A 161 1.49 18.18 6.80
N SER A 162 0.75 18.94 7.62
CA SER A 162 0.46 20.35 7.37
C SER A 162 1.73 21.21 7.28
N GLN A 163 2.66 21.06 8.24
CA GLN A 163 3.91 21.83 8.24
C GLN A 163 4.78 21.50 7.03
N ARG A 164 4.92 20.22 6.68
CA ARG A 164 5.74 19.79 5.54
C ARG A 164 5.15 20.24 4.21
N LEU A 165 3.82 20.17 4.04
CA LEU A 165 3.15 20.71 2.86
C LEU A 165 3.34 22.22 2.74
N ALA A 166 3.20 22.96 3.85
CA ALA A 166 3.45 24.40 3.85
C ALA A 166 4.89 24.75 3.43
N VAL A 167 5.89 23.98 3.89
CA VAL A 167 7.29 24.14 3.46
C VAL A 167 7.46 23.82 1.97
N ARG A 168 6.83 22.75 1.46
CA ARG A 168 6.91 22.40 0.03
C ARG A 168 6.29 23.48 -0.85
N ARG A 169 5.11 24.00 -0.47
CA ARG A 169 4.41 25.08 -1.19
C ARG A 169 5.23 26.38 -1.25
N LYS A 170 5.96 26.71 -0.19
CA LYS A 170 6.89 27.87 -0.19
C LYS A 170 8.10 27.68 -1.11
N ARG A 171 8.56 26.45 -1.33
CA ARG A 171 9.75 26.15 -2.16
C ARG A 171 9.43 25.98 -3.64
N SER A 172 8.21 25.61 -3.99
CA SER A 172 7.83 25.33 -5.37
C SER A 172 6.39 25.75 -5.60
N ALA A 173 6.16 26.54 -6.66
CA ALA A 173 4.82 26.99 -7.06
C ALA A 173 3.89 25.83 -7.46
N ARG A 174 4.46 24.68 -7.85
CA ARG A 174 3.75 23.43 -8.08
C ARG A 174 4.45 22.32 -7.31
N LEU A 175 3.69 21.39 -6.74
CA LEU A 175 4.28 20.23 -6.10
C LEU A 175 5.06 19.39 -7.14
N PRO A 176 6.34 19.05 -6.90
CA PRO A 176 7.12 18.23 -7.82
C PRO A 176 6.79 16.74 -7.63
N ALA A 177 5.52 16.39 -7.77
CA ALA A 177 5.01 15.03 -7.78
C ALA A 177 3.88 14.92 -8.80
N ALA A 178 3.68 13.74 -9.36
CA ALA A 178 2.52 13.42 -10.18
C ALA A 178 1.31 13.13 -9.29
N LEU A 179 0.14 13.61 -9.70
CA LEU A 179 -1.14 13.18 -9.17
C LEU A 179 -1.92 12.57 -10.34
N GLY A 180 -2.17 11.27 -10.31
CA GLY A 180 -2.73 10.55 -11.43
C GLY A 180 -3.80 9.54 -11.05
N CYS A 181 -4.39 8.96 -12.09
CA CYS A 181 -5.35 7.87 -11.97
C CYS A 181 -5.16 6.90 -13.13
N ASN A 182 -5.42 5.63 -12.87
CA ASN A 182 -5.40 4.59 -13.89
C ASN A 182 -6.72 4.60 -14.68
N LEU A 183 -6.62 4.66 -16.01
CA LEU A 183 -7.81 4.66 -16.88
C LEU A 183 -8.47 3.29 -17.00
N GLY A 184 -7.82 2.20 -16.57
CA GLY A 184 -8.33 0.86 -16.86
C GLY A 184 -8.52 0.70 -18.36
N ARG A 185 -9.67 0.17 -18.75
CA ARG A 185 -10.12 0.08 -20.14
C ARG A 185 -11.08 1.21 -20.56
N THR A 186 -11.15 2.28 -19.78
CA THR A 186 -12.04 3.42 -20.08
C THR A 186 -11.47 4.28 -21.19
N ILE A 187 -12.30 4.57 -22.20
CA ILE A 187 -12.04 5.61 -23.20
C ILE A 187 -12.84 6.84 -22.78
N LEU A 188 -12.16 7.96 -22.61
CA LEU A 188 -12.78 9.21 -22.17
C LEU A 188 -13.35 9.96 -23.37
N ASP A 189 -14.61 10.39 -23.24
CA ASP A 189 -15.18 11.41 -24.13
C ASP A 189 -14.70 12.81 -23.72
N GLU A 190 -15.17 13.84 -24.41
CA GLU A 190 -14.73 15.22 -24.18
C GLU A 190 -15.05 15.72 -22.76
N GLU A 191 -16.26 15.40 -22.25
CA GLU A 191 -16.70 15.82 -20.92
C GLU A 191 -15.93 15.09 -19.81
N SER A 192 -15.86 13.76 -19.89
CA SER A 192 -15.10 12.93 -18.93
C SER A 192 -13.61 13.24 -18.99
N GLY A 193 -13.08 13.56 -20.18
CA GLY A 193 -11.71 13.97 -20.40
C GLY A 193 -11.38 15.28 -19.70
N LYS A 194 -12.28 16.27 -19.77
CA LYS A 194 -12.14 17.52 -19.02
C LYS A 194 -12.18 17.28 -17.51
N GLN A 195 -13.14 16.49 -17.03
CA GLN A 195 -13.26 16.15 -15.61
C GLN A 195 -11.99 15.45 -15.09
N PHE A 196 -11.42 14.52 -15.88
CA PHE A 196 -10.15 13.88 -15.55
C PHE A 196 -9.01 14.90 -15.45
N CYS A 197 -8.90 15.81 -16.41
CA CYS A 197 -7.86 16.84 -16.43
C CYS A 197 -8.02 17.88 -15.32
N ASP A 198 -9.24 18.09 -14.80
CA ASP A 198 -9.49 18.95 -13.65
C ASP A 198 -8.96 18.32 -12.35
N ALA A 199 -9.00 16.98 -12.25
CA ALA A 199 -8.57 16.19 -11.09
C ALA A 199 -7.09 15.76 -11.11
N PHE A 200 -6.51 15.51 -12.29
CA PHE A 200 -5.21 14.86 -12.42
C PHE A 200 -4.18 15.65 -13.26
N THR A 201 -2.91 15.37 -13.02
CA THR A 201 -1.74 15.89 -13.76
C THR A 201 -0.98 14.79 -14.50
N ALA A 202 -1.30 13.53 -14.19
CA ALA A 202 -0.71 12.36 -14.78
C ALA A 202 -1.80 11.30 -15.04
N VAL A 203 -1.49 10.35 -15.91
CA VAL A 203 -2.35 9.23 -16.23
C VAL A 203 -1.54 7.94 -16.19
N ALA A 204 -2.12 6.90 -15.59
CA ALA A 204 -1.62 5.54 -15.67
C ALA A 204 -2.40 4.78 -16.76
N ILE A 205 -1.69 4.24 -17.74
CA ILE A 205 -2.24 3.50 -18.88
C ILE A 205 -1.89 2.03 -18.70
N PRO A 206 -2.86 1.14 -18.40
CA PRO A 206 -2.58 -0.22 -17.99
C PRO A 206 -2.35 -1.13 -19.19
N ILE A 207 -1.11 -1.15 -19.70
CA ILE A 207 -0.66 -2.00 -20.83
C ILE A 207 -0.60 -3.48 -20.37
N GLU A 208 -1.76 -4.05 -20.07
CA GLU A 208 -1.90 -5.40 -19.51
C GLU A 208 -1.85 -6.45 -20.62
N TRP A 209 -0.81 -7.29 -20.62
CA TRP A 209 -0.58 -8.28 -21.67
C TRP A 209 -1.78 -9.19 -21.94
N LYS A 210 -2.47 -9.67 -20.90
CA LYS A 210 -3.65 -10.54 -21.03
C LYS A 210 -4.78 -9.96 -21.90
N HIS A 211 -4.85 -8.64 -22.01
CA HIS A 211 -5.86 -7.94 -22.76
C HIS A 211 -5.39 -7.52 -24.15
N ILE A 212 -4.08 -7.39 -24.31
CA ILE A 212 -3.43 -7.04 -25.56
C ILE A 212 -3.25 -8.28 -26.44
N GLU A 213 -2.88 -9.42 -25.85
CA GLU A 213 -2.67 -10.68 -26.58
C GLU A 213 -3.53 -11.79 -25.94
N PRO A 214 -4.87 -11.73 -26.09
CA PRO A 214 -5.76 -12.74 -25.52
C PRO A 214 -5.55 -14.13 -26.16
N GLN A 215 -5.07 -14.17 -27.40
CA GLN A 215 -4.63 -15.38 -28.12
C GLN A 215 -3.21 -15.14 -28.63
N GLU A 216 -2.38 -16.18 -28.57
CA GLU A 216 -0.98 -16.13 -29.01
C GLU A 216 -0.87 -15.61 -30.46
N GLY A 217 -0.12 -14.53 -30.65
CA GLY A 217 0.11 -13.86 -31.93
C GLY A 217 -0.98 -12.87 -32.37
N GLU A 218 -2.11 -12.78 -31.68
CA GLU A 218 -3.20 -11.85 -32.00
C GLU A 218 -3.20 -10.64 -31.06
N TYR A 219 -2.67 -9.51 -31.54
CA TYR A 219 -2.55 -8.29 -30.75
C TYR A 219 -3.71 -7.29 -30.96
N ASP A 220 -4.31 -6.81 -29.86
CA ASP A 220 -5.27 -5.70 -29.80
C ASP A 220 -4.70 -4.53 -28.99
N TRP A 221 -4.31 -3.46 -29.69
CA TRP A 221 -3.76 -2.23 -29.09
C TRP A 221 -4.76 -1.06 -29.10
N ASP A 222 -5.97 -1.24 -29.64
CA ASP A 222 -6.84 -0.14 -30.06
C ASP A 222 -7.24 0.79 -28.90
N ILE A 223 -7.52 0.23 -27.72
CA ILE A 223 -7.90 1.01 -26.54
C ILE A 223 -6.71 1.83 -26.04
N TYR A 224 -5.53 1.20 -25.94
CA TYR A 224 -4.33 1.82 -25.40
C TYR A 224 -3.76 2.89 -26.32
N ASP A 225 -3.81 2.67 -27.64
CA ASP A 225 -3.43 3.68 -28.62
C ASP A 225 -4.29 4.94 -28.49
N LYS A 226 -5.61 4.78 -28.32
CA LYS A 226 -6.53 5.90 -28.10
C LYS A 226 -6.25 6.62 -26.79
N GLN A 227 -5.99 5.89 -25.71
CA GLN A 227 -5.65 6.47 -24.41
C GLN A 227 -4.32 7.26 -24.48
N ILE A 228 -3.29 6.73 -25.13
CA ILE A 228 -1.98 7.38 -25.30
C ILE A 228 -2.11 8.63 -26.18
N ALA A 229 -2.84 8.55 -27.29
CA ALA A 229 -3.09 9.70 -28.16
C ALA A 229 -3.80 10.83 -27.40
N TRP A 230 -4.90 10.50 -26.70
CA TRP A 230 -5.63 11.45 -25.87
C TRP A 230 -4.75 12.06 -24.76
N ALA A 231 -3.98 11.24 -24.05
CA ALA A 231 -3.10 11.72 -22.97
C ALA A 231 -2.00 12.65 -23.50
N GLY A 232 -1.46 12.37 -24.69
CA GLY A 232 -0.52 13.23 -25.39
C GLY A 232 -1.12 14.58 -25.78
N GLU A 233 -2.34 14.58 -26.33
CA GLU A 233 -3.08 15.81 -26.67
C GLU A 233 -3.34 16.69 -25.43
N GLN A 234 -3.72 16.07 -24.30
CA GLN A 234 -3.93 16.75 -23.02
C GLN A 234 -2.64 17.11 -22.27
N LYS A 235 -1.46 16.71 -22.79
CA LYS A 235 -0.13 16.95 -22.20
C LYS A 235 0.00 16.41 -20.77
N LEU A 236 -0.66 15.28 -20.48
CA LEU A 236 -0.56 14.60 -19.20
C LEU A 236 0.79 13.86 -19.10
N LEU A 237 1.33 13.75 -17.89
CA LEU A 237 2.44 12.83 -17.65
C LEU A 237 1.92 11.40 -17.80
N MET A 238 2.44 10.65 -18.76
CA MET A 238 2.05 9.26 -19.00
C MET A 238 2.98 8.30 -18.25
N SER A 239 2.38 7.43 -17.45
CA SER A 239 3.00 6.20 -16.96
C SER A 239 2.27 5.02 -17.58
N ALA A 240 2.98 4.02 -18.08
CA ALA A 240 2.38 2.88 -18.74
C ALA A 240 2.82 1.55 -18.12
N GLY A 241 1.91 0.58 -18.09
CA GLY A 241 2.10 -0.72 -17.48
C GLY A 241 1.10 -1.00 -16.35
N PRO A 242 1.20 -2.16 -15.67
CA PRO A 242 2.32 -3.08 -15.75
C PRO A 242 2.34 -3.88 -17.06
N LEU A 243 3.51 -4.03 -17.67
CA LEU A 243 3.67 -4.95 -18.82
C LEU A 243 3.45 -6.41 -18.38
N LEU A 244 3.93 -6.74 -17.18
CA LEU A 244 3.83 -8.06 -16.58
C LEU A 244 3.16 -7.99 -15.21
N ASP A 245 1.90 -8.42 -15.10
CA ASP A 245 1.28 -8.68 -13.81
C ASP A 245 1.50 -10.15 -13.42
N LEU A 246 2.32 -10.40 -12.39
CA LEU A 246 2.64 -11.75 -11.93
C LEU A 246 1.62 -12.35 -10.96
N SER A 247 0.47 -11.72 -10.80
CA SER A 247 -0.65 -12.28 -10.06
C SER A 247 -1.33 -13.47 -10.80
N PRO A 248 -2.12 -14.32 -10.12
CA PRO A 248 -2.69 -15.53 -10.73
C PRO A 248 -3.45 -15.33 -12.06
N GLU A 249 -4.13 -14.20 -12.23
CA GLU A 249 -4.90 -13.86 -13.44
C GLU A 249 -4.32 -12.64 -14.18
N GLY A 250 -3.04 -12.34 -13.95
CA GLY A 250 -2.36 -11.16 -14.52
C GLY A 250 -1.80 -11.39 -15.93
N LEU A 251 -1.37 -12.62 -16.24
CA LEU A 251 -0.77 -12.98 -17.54
C LEU A 251 -1.80 -13.62 -18.50
N PRO A 252 -1.56 -13.57 -19.83
CA PRO A 252 -2.39 -14.28 -20.80
C PRO A 252 -2.60 -15.76 -20.48
N SER A 253 -3.82 -16.26 -20.67
CA SER A 253 -4.19 -17.63 -20.31
C SER A 253 -3.45 -18.70 -21.11
N TRP A 254 -3.02 -18.39 -22.34
CA TRP A 254 -2.28 -19.33 -23.19
C TRP A 254 -0.85 -19.60 -22.68
N LEU A 255 -0.27 -18.72 -21.86
CA LEU A 255 1.07 -18.92 -21.27
C LEU A 255 1.11 -20.08 -20.26
N TRP A 256 -0.03 -20.51 -19.71
CA TRP A 256 -0.09 -21.63 -18.76
C TRP A 256 0.41 -22.94 -19.35
N GLN A 257 0.39 -23.10 -20.68
CA GLN A 257 0.96 -24.27 -21.35
C GLN A 257 2.49 -24.36 -21.20
N TRP A 258 3.14 -23.26 -20.84
CA TRP A 258 4.59 -23.11 -20.73
C TRP A 258 5.08 -22.99 -19.29
N GLU A 259 4.24 -23.24 -18.28
CA GLU A 259 4.58 -23.07 -16.85
C GLU A 259 5.80 -23.91 -16.40
N HIS A 260 6.09 -25.01 -17.10
CA HIS A 260 7.22 -25.89 -16.82
C HIS A 260 8.45 -25.63 -17.69
N ASP A 261 8.35 -24.69 -18.64
CA ASP A 261 9.44 -24.32 -19.55
C ASP A 261 9.83 -22.85 -19.36
N PHE A 262 10.63 -22.62 -18.33
CA PHE A 262 11.03 -21.26 -17.94
C PHE A 262 11.81 -20.53 -19.04
N LEU A 263 12.58 -21.23 -19.88
CA LEU A 263 13.38 -20.61 -20.94
C LEU A 263 12.50 -20.09 -22.08
N ASN A 264 11.55 -20.89 -22.52
CA ASN A 264 10.59 -20.43 -23.54
C ASN A 264 9.67 -19.35 -22.97
N LEU A 265 9.20 -19.50 -21.73
CA LEU A 265 8.43 -18.45 -21.04
C LEU A 265 9.18 -17.12 -20.99
N GLN A 266 10.47 -17.15 -20.58
CA GLN A 266 11.29 -15.95 -20.55
C GLN A 266 11.41 -15.31 -21.93
N SER A 267 11.50 -16.11 -23.00
CA SER A 267 11.58 -15.60 -24.37
C SER A 267 10.29 -14.87 -24.76
N PHE A 268 9.12 -15.50 -24.59
CA PHE A 268 7.83 -14.85 -24.87
C PHE A 268 7.62 -13.56 -24.08
N VAL A 269 8.01 -13.57 -22.80
CA VAL A 269 7.93 -12.40 -21.92
C VAL A 269 8.83 -11.27 -22.45
N CYS A 270 10.05 -11.58 -22.87
CA CYS A 270 10.95 -10.56 -23.43
C CYS A 270 10.40 -10.02 -24.76
N ASP A 271 9.93 -10.89 -25.65
CA ASP A 271 9.38 -10.50 -26.96
C ASP A 271 8.18 -9.55 -26.80
N PHE A 272 7.26 -9.83 -25.87
CA PHE A 272 6.13 -8.94 -25.60
C PHE A 272 6.59 -7.59 -25.02
N VAL A 273 7.50 -7.61 -24.05
CA VAL A 273 8.03 -6.39 -23.42
C VAL A 273 8.73 -5.50 -24.46
N GLU A 274 9.58 -6.08 -25.32
CA GLU A 274 10.22 -5.36 -26.43
C GLU A 274 9.18 -4.79 -27.39
N THR A 275 8.17 -5.58 -27.77
CA THR A 275 7.10 -5.14 -28.68
C THR A 275 6.33 -3.96 -28.12
N ALA A 276 5.93 -4.00 -26.84
CA ALA A 276 5.20 -2.93 -26.18
C ALA A 276 6.02 -1.64 -26.06
N VAL A 277 7.28 -1.74 -25.63
CA VAL A 277 8.17 -0.59 -25.50
C VAL A 277 8.50 0.02 -26.86
N ALA A 278 8.78 -0.81 -27.87
CA ALA A 278 9.09 -0.35 -29.23
C ALA A 278 7.88 0.34 -29.88
N ARG A 279 6.66 -0.17 -29.69
CA ARG A 279 5.43 0.41 -30.23
C ARG A 279 5.24 1.86 -29.78
N TYR A 280 5.51 2.15 -28.51
CA TYR A 280 5.29 3.47 -27.91
C TYR A 280 6.58 4.26 -27.67
N ALA A 281 7.65 3.91 -28.39
CA ALA A 281 8.92 4.60 -28.32
C ALA A 281 8.75 6.10 -28.62
N GLY A 282 9.36 6.93 -27.78
CA GLY A 282 9.27 8.39 -27.88
C GLY A 282 7.99 9.01 -27.32
N LEU A 283 6.93 8.22 -27.11
CA LEU A 283 5.67 8.68 -26.50
C LEU A 283 5.67 8.47 -24.99
N ILE A 284 6.05 7.28 -24.54
CA ILE A 284 6.09 6.91 -23.11
C ILE A 284 7.54 6.92 -22.61
N ARG A 285 7.77 7.59 -21.47
CA ARG A 285 9.08 7.64 -20.81
C ARG A 285 9.10 6.95 -19.44
N HIS A 286 7.94 6.73 -18.83
CA HIS A 286 7.78 6.07 -17.54
C HIS A 286 7.07 4.74 -17.74
N TRP A 287 7.78 3.65 -17.43
CA TRP A 287 7.30 2.29 -17.63
C TRP A 287 7.29 1.55 -16.31
N GLU A 288 6.13 1.01 -15.97
CA GLU A 288 6.01 -0.03 -14.98
C GLU A 288 6.17 -1.39 -15.68
N VAL A 289 7.35 -2.00 -15.53
CA VAL A 289 7.68 -3.22 -16.28
C VAL A 289 6.98 -4.43 -15.67
N SER A 290 6.84 -4.48 -14.35
CA SER A 290 6.18 -5.58 -13.68
C SER A 290 5.45 -5.14 -12.41
N ALA A 291 4.38 -5.86 -12.08
CA ALA A 291 3.60 -5.69 -10.86
C ALA A 291 3.49 -7.01 -10.08
N ARG A 292 3.27 -6.89 -8.77
CA ARG A 292 2.97 -8.00 -7.84
C ARG A 292 4.03 -9.09 -7.88
N VAL A 293 5.27 -8.70 -8.14
CA VAL A 293 6.42 -9.62 -8.25
C VAL A 293 6.74 -10.30 -6.91
N ASN A 294 6.44 -9.62 -5.81
CA ASN A 294 6.68 -10.08 -4.44
C ASN A 294 5.68 -11.17 -4.01
N SER A 295 4.38 -10.95 -4.23
CA SER A 295 3.31 -11.90 -3.90
C SER A 295 3.13 -12.97 -4.98
N GLY A 296 3.13 -12.56 -6.24
CA GLY A 296 3.00 -13.38 -7.45
C GLY A 296 1.81 -14.33 -7.43
N GLY A 297 2.00 -15.52 -8.00
CA GLY A 297 0.96 -16.54 -8.17
C GLY A 297 0.74 -16.95 -9.63
N ALA A 298 1.25 -16.20 -10.59
CA ALA A 298 1.24 -16.59 -11.99
C ALA A 298 2.16 -17.79 -12.27
N LEU A 299 1.68 -18.73 -13.11
CA LEU A 299 2.47 -19.81 -13.74
C LEU A 299 3.30 -20.66 -12.76
N ALA A 300 2.83 -20.78 -11.50
CA ALA A 300 3.54 -21.43 -10.40
C ALA A 300 5.02 -20.99 -10.23
N LEU A 301 5.36 -19.78 -10.66
CA LEU A 301 6.74 -19.29 -10.62
C LEU A 301 7.21 -19.12 -9.18
N ASN A 302 8.29 -19.82 -8.84
CA ASN A 302 8.95 -19.62 -7.55
C ASN A 302 9.61 -18.23 -7.46
N GLU A 303 10.00 -17.83 -6.25
CA GLU A 303 10.57 -16.51 -5.99
C GLU A 303 11.86 -16.20 -6.77
N GLU A 304 12.71 -17.22 -7.00
CA GLU A 304 13.95 -17.08 -7.76
C GLU A 304 13.69 -16.84 -9.25
N ASN A 305 12.77 -17.62 -9.84
CA ASN A 305 12.35 -17.48 -11.22
C ASN A 305 11.69 -16.12 -11.45
N ARG A 306 10.87 -15.63 -10.52
CA ARG A 306 10.27 -14.27 -10.60
C ARG A 306 11.34 -13.19 -10.56
N LEU A 307 12.30 -13.27 -9.64
CA LEU A 307 13.40 -12.32 -9.55
C LEU A 307 14.24 -12.30 -10.84
N SER A 308 14.58 -13.48 -11.36
CA SER A 308 15.32 -13.65 -12.61
C SER A 308 14.56 -13.10 -13.82
N LEU A 309 13.25 -13.38 -13.91
CA LEU A 309 12.39 -12.89 -14.98
C LEU A 309 12.30 -11.36 -14.98
N VAL A 310 12.10 -10.75 -13.81
CA VAL A 310 12.02 -9.29 -13.65
C VAL A 310 13.36 -8.61 -13.95
N ALA A 311 14.48 -9.19 -13.47
CA ALA A 311 15.81 -8.69 -13.80
C ALA A 311 16.04 -8.72 -15.32
N ARG A 312 15.68 -9.83 -15.97
CA ARG A 312 15.85 -10.00 -17.41
C ARG A 312 15.02 -9.01 -18.22
N THR A 313 13.78 -8.76 -17.84
CA THR A 313 12.90 -7.83 -18.57
C THR A 313 13.35 -6.38 -18.41
N LEU A 314 13.83 -6.01 -17.23
CA LEU A 314 14.46 -4.70 -17.01
C LEU A 314 15.72 -4.52 -17.87
N GLU A 315 16.59 -5.53 -17.95
CA GLU A 315 17.77 -5.52 -18.81
C GLU A 315 17.41 -5.34 -20.29
N VAL A 316 16.41 -6.08 -20.76
CA VAL A 316 15.95 -6.04 -22.16
C VAL A 316 15.43 -4.65 -22.51
N VAL A 317 14.56 -4.05 -21.69
CA VAL A 317 14.07 -2.69 -21.93
C VAL A 317 15.22 -1.69 -21.90
N ARG A 318 16.18 -1.86 -20.98
CA ARG A 318 17.33 -0.96 -20.86
C ARG A 318 18.28 -1.06 -22.05
N GLN A 319 18.39 -2.22 -22.69
CA GLN A 319 19.15 -2.38 -23.94
C GLN A 319 18.49 -1.67 -25.12
N ALA A 320 17.16 -1.57 -25.11
CA ALA A 320 16.41 -0.86 -26.15
C ALA A 320 16.48 0.67 -25.99
N ASP A 321 16.33 1.19 -24.77
CA ASP A 321 16.43 2.63 -24.46
C ASP A 321 16.93 2.85 -23.03
N ASP A 322 18.10 3.50 -22.89
CA ASP A 322 18.76 3.74 -21.62
C ASP A 322 18.26 4.98 -20.87
N GLU A 323 17.39 5.80 -21.47
CA GLU A 323 16.80 6.99 -20.85
C GLU A 323 15.44 6.71 -20.18
N LEU A 324 14.83 5.54 -20.43
CA LEU A 324 13.53 5.19 -19.86
C LEU A 324 13.57 5.08 -18.32
N LYS A 325 12.51 5.54 -17.68
CA LYS A 325 12.30 5.40 -16.23
C LYS A 325 11.55 4.11 -15.97
N LEU A 326 12.28 3.07 -15.59
CA LEU A 326 11.75 1.74 -15.34
C LEU A 326 11.39 1.55 -13.87
N MET A 327 10.18 1.13 -13.60
CA MET A 327 9.65 0.89 -12.26
C MET A 327 9.05 -0.50 -12.16
N ILE A 328 8.88 -0.93 -10.91
CA ILE A 328 8.11 -2.14 -10.56
C ILE A 328 7.08 -1.77 -9.51
N ARG A 329 5.93 -2.44 -9.55
CA ARG A 329 4.88 -2.29 -8.54
C ARG A 329 4.92 -3.42 -7.53
N ILE A 330 4.92 -3.04 -6.26
CA ILE A 330 4.94 -3.94 -5.11
C ILE A 330 3.59 -3.82 -4.40
N ASP A 331 2.85 -4.92 -4.33
CA ASP A 331 1.63 -5.00 -3.51
C ASP A 331 1.95 -5.36 -2.06
N GLN A 332 1.05 -4.98 -1.15
CA GLN A 332 1.19 -5.28 0.28
C GLN A 332 2.59 -4.96 0.83
N PRO A 333 3.05 -3.69 0.73
CA PRO A 333 4.44 -3.31 1.01
C PRO A 333 4.92 -3.53 2.45
N TRP A 334 3.99 -3.84 3.37
CA TRP A 334 4.31 -4.32 4.73
C TRP A 334 4.71 -5.80 4.82
N GLY A 335 4.57 -6.58 3.75
CA GLY A 335 4.97 -7.98 3.70
C GLY A 335 4.03 -8.97 4.38
N GLY A 336 2.78 -8.57 4.67
CA GLY A 336 1.80 -9.41 5.38
C GLY A 336 1.56 -10.78 4.73
N TYR A 337 1.67 -10.87 3.40
CA TYR A 337 1.54 -12.13 2.65
C TYR A 337 2.57 -13.21 3.07
N GLN A 338 3.75 -12.83 3.58
CA GLN A 338 4.80 -13.78 4.00
C GLN A 338 4.36 -14.63 5.19
N ALA A 339 3.38 -14.17 5.99
CA ALA A 339 2.83 -14.91 7.11
C ALA A 339 2.27 -16.29 6.70
N ARG A 340 1.91 -16.47 5.42
CA ARG A 340 1.41 -17.73 4.85
C ARG A 340 2.49 -18.79 4.60
N GLY A 341 3.78 -18.44 4.68
CA GLY A 341 4.86 -19.42 4.53
C GLY A 341 5.33 -19.74 3.11
N GLN A 342 4.82 -19.04 2.10
CA GLN A 342 5.14 -19.29 0.70
C GLN A 342 6.33 -18.46 0.17
N HIS A 343 6.85 -17.52 0.97
CA HIS A 343 7.80 -16.50 0.54
C HIS A 343 9.01 -16.41 1.45
N ARG A 344 10.20 -16.20 0.88
CA ARG A 344 11.44 -16.09 1.66
C ARG A 344 11.88 -14.63 1.79
N LEU A 345 11.82 -13.87 0.71
CA LEU A 345 12.17 -12.46 0.64
C LEU A 345 11.00 -11.58 1.10
N SER A 346 11.31 -10.55 1.89
CA SER A 346 10.35 -9.46 2.14
C SER A 346 10.24 -8.59 0.89
N PRO A 347 9.17 -7.78 0.75
CA PRO A 347 9.06 -6.82 -0.34
C PRO A 347 10.31 -5.95 -0.49
N LEU A 348 10.80 -5.42 0.62
CA LEU A 348 11.98 -4.55 0.64
C LEU A 348 13.24 -5.31 0.19
N HIS A 349 13.43 -6.54 0.64
CA HIS A 349 14.59 -7.37 0.23
C HIS A 349 14.52 -7.76 -1.25
N PHE A 350 13.32 -8.01 -1.79
CA PHE A 350 13.14 -8.31 -3.20
C PHE A 350 13.60 -7.13 -4.08
N VAL A 351 13.19 -5.92 -3.72
CA VAL A 351 13.57 -4.71 -4.44
C VAL A 351 15.05 -4.35 -4.22
N ASP A 352 15.57 -4.46 -2.99
CA ASP A 352 16.99 -4.24 -2.69
C ASP A 352 17.89 -5.18 -3.51
N ALA A 353 17.48 -6.44 -3.71
CA ALA A 353 18.20 -7.38 -4.58
C ALA A 353 18.25 -6.91 -6.04
N LEU A 354 17.16 -6.39 -6.59
CA LEU A 354 17.12 -5.82 -7.95
C LEU A 354 17.97 -4.55 -8.07
N ILE A 355 17.93 -3.66 -7.07
CA ILE A 355 18.76 -2.45 -7.10
C ILE A 355 20.25 -2.83 -7.08
N ARG A 356 20.64 -3.79 -6.24
CA ARG A 356 22.02 -4.26 -6.12
C ARG A 356 22.52 -5.04 -7.34
N SER A 357 21.63 -5.68 -8.11
CA SER A 357 22.03 -6.36 -9.35
C SER A 357 22.34 -5.38 -10.49
N GLY A 358 22.01 -4.09 -10.34
CA GLY A 358 22.37 -3.07 -11.32
C GLY A 358 21.52 -3.08 -12.58
N VAL A 359 20.32 -3.69 -12.55
CA VAL A 359 19.39 -3.78 -13.69
C VAL A 359 18.75 -2.45 -14.09
N GLY A 360 19.20 -1.33 -13.51
CA GLY A 360 18.75 0.01 -13.87
C GLY A 360 17.32 0.34 -13.44
N LEU A 361 16.87 -0.19 -12.29
CA LEU A 361 15.59 0.17 -11.70
C LEU A 361 15.59 1.65 -11.29
N TYR A 362 14.72 2.46 -11.90
CA TYR A 362 14.61 3.89 -11.61
C TYR A 362 13.88 4.13 -10.28
N GLY A 363 12.76 3.44 -10.05
CA GLY A 363 11.87 3.70 -8.91
C GLY A 363 10.95 2.52 -8.60
N VAL A 364 10.14 2.68 -7.56
CA VAL A 364 9.21 1.65 -7.08
C VAL A 364 7.84 2.25 -6.89
N ASN A 365 6.80 1.57 -7.37
CA ASN A 365 5.42 1.91 -7.09
C ASN A 365 4.88 1.01 -5.96
N LEU A 366 4.37 1.60 -4.89
CA LEU A 366 3.80 0.88 -3.74
C LEU A 366 2.27 0.82 -3.89
N GLU A 367 1.73 -0.36 -4.11
CA GLU A 367 0.28 -0.59 -4.18
C GLU A 367 -0.27 -0.85 -2.77
N ILE A 368 -1.07 0.10 -2.29
CA ILE A 368 -1.73 0.05 -0.99
C ILE A 368 -3.24 0.02 -1.20
N ALA A 369 -3.78 -1.19 -1.32
CA ALA A 369 -5.19 -1.48 -1.41
C ALA A 369 -5.73 -1.87 -0.03
N ILE A 370 -6.60 -1.08 0.60
CA ILE A 370 -7.21 -1.38 1.90
C ILE A 370 -8.63 -1.91 1.71
N GLY A 371 -9.05 -2.83 2.58
CA GLY A 371 -10.42 -3.35 2.57
C GLY A 371 -10.65 -4.51 1.60
N TYR A 372 -9.57 -5.15 1.14
CA TYR A 372 -9.63 -6.25 0.19
C TYR A 372 -8.95 -7.53 0.72
N ALA A 373 -9.44 -8.68 0.29
CA ALA A 373 -8.85 -10.00 0.51
C ALA A 373 -8.79 -10.78 -0.80
N PRO A 374 -7.87 -11.75 -0.98
CA PRO A 374 -6.80 -12.14 -0.07
C PRO A 374 -5.51 -11.29 -0.23
N ARG A 375 -5.46 -10.34 -1.17
CA ARG A 375 -4.26 -9.55 -1.50
C ARG A 375 -4.33 -8.07 -1.09
N GLY A 376 -5.32 -7.68 -0.29
CA GLY A 376 -5.32 -6.33 0.30
C GLY A 376 -4.34 -6.20 1.46
N THR A 377 -4.04 -4.94 1.77
CA THR A 377 -3.22 -4.50 2.88
C THR A 377 -4.11 -4.25 4.09
N SER A 378 -3.74 -4.81 5.24
CA SER A 378 -4.47 -4.56 6.49
C SER A 378 -4.44 -3.06 6.87
N PRO A 379 -5.53 -2.50 7.39
CA PRO A 379 -5.59 -1.08 7.77
C PRO A 379 -4.44 -0.65 8.69
N ARG A 380 -3.97 0.57 8.45
CA ARG A 380 -2.89 1.23 9.20
C ARG A 380 -3.25 2.70 9.34
N ASP A 381 -2.87 3.33 10.45
CA ASP A 381 -3.08 4.77 10.62
C ASP A 381 -2.04 5.61 9.84
N LEU A 382 -2.18 6.94 9.90
CA LEU A 382 -1.29 7.89 9.23
C LEU A 382 0.17 7.79 9.70
N LEU A 383 0.41 7.48 10.97
CA LEU A 383 1.76 7.35 11.51
C LEU A 383 2.47 6.14 10.87
N ASP A 384 1.78 5.01 10.82
CA ASP A 384 2.29 3.77 10.23
C ASP A 384 2.50 3.89 8.72
N PHE A 385 1.59 4.57 8.01
CA PHE A 385 1.78 4.91 6.60
C PHE A 385 3.01 5.80 6.39
N SER A 386 3.15 6.86 7.19
CA SER A 386 4.29 7.77 7.12
C SER A 386 5.61 7.04 7.34
N ARG A 387 5.64 6.10 8.31
CA ARG A 387 6.78 5.23 8.61
C ARG A 387 7.09 4.25 7.50
N LEU A 388 6.08 3.69 6.83
CA LEU A 388 6.29 2.83 5.67
C LEU A 388 7.05 3.59 4.58
N ILE A 389 6.59 4.80 4.23
CA ILE A 389 7.26 5.60 3.21
C ILE A 389 8.70 5.92 3.62
N ASP A 390 8.94 6.24 4.90
CA ASP A 390 10.30 6.48 5.40
C ASP A 390 11.19 5.23 5.30
N LEU A 391 10.66 4.04 5.61
CA LEU A 391 11.38 2.77 5.46
C LEU A 391 11.76 2.50 4.00
N TRP A 392 10.82 2.66 3.07
CA TRP A 392 11.07 2.46 1.65
C TRP A 392 12.02 3.51 1.07
N SER A 393 12.04 4.72 1.62
CA SER A 393 12.96 5.78 1.21
C SER A 393 14.44 5.42 1.41
N CYS A 394 14.75 4.47 2.31
CA CYS A 394 16.11 4.00 2.54
C CYS A 394 16.73 3.29 1.33
N LEU A 395 15.92 2.84 0.36
CA LEU A 395 16.42 2.27 -0.89
C LEU A 395 17.07 3.32 -1.81
N GLY A 396 16.87 4.61 -1.55
CA GLY A 396 17.49 5.69 -2.32
C GLY A 396 16.92 5.89 -3.72
N VAL A 397 15.80 5.24 -4.04
CA VAL A 397 15.06 5.40 -5.29
C VAL A 397 13.76 6.19 -5.08
N PRO A 398 13.26 6.94 -6.08
CA PRO A 398 11.94 7.58 -6.01
C PRO A 398 10.81 6.57 -5.79
N LEU A 399 9.79 7.02 -5.06
CA LEU A 399 8.60 6.22 -4.78
C LEU A 399 7.37 6.79 -5.49
N GLU A 400 6.61 5.91 -6.11
CA GLU A 400 5.22 6.15 -6.46
C GLU A 400 4.32 5.36 -5.51
N VAL A 401 3.07 5.80 -5.34
CA VAL A 401 2.10 5.10 -4.50
C VAL A 401 0.78 4.98 -5.24
N THR A 402 0.32 3.77 -5.47
CA THR A 402 -1.02 3.47 -6.00
C THR A 402 -1.96 3.10 -4.85
N LEU A 403 -3.09 3.81 -4.74
CA LEU A 403 -4.07 3.63 -3.68
C LEU A 403 -5.37 3.02 -4.22
N ALA A 404 -5.97 2.11 -3.45
CA ALA A 404 -7.32 1.59 -3.68
C ALA A 404 -8.09 1.47 -2.36
N PHE A 405 -9.37 1.82 -2.39
CA PHE A 405 -10.26 1.75 -1.24
C PHE A 405 -11.72 1.56 -1.71
N PRO A 406 -12.46 0.57 -1.18
CA PRO A 406 -13.81 0.25 -1.63
C PRO A 406 -14.83 1.29 -1.16
N SER A 407 -15.83 1.58 -2.00
CA SER A 407 -16.97 2.42 -1.62
C SER A 407 -18.25 1.64 -1.32
N SER A 408 -18.24 0.30 -1.36
CA SER A 408 -19.41 -0.56 -1.10
C SER A 408 -18.99 -2.01 -0.82
N THR A 409 -19.87 -2.77 -0.16
CA THR A 409 -19.78 -4.23 0.03
C THR A 409 -20.65 -5.04 -0.95
N GLU A 410 -21.43 -4.36 -1.79
CA GLU A 410 -22.37 -5.05 -2.69
C GLU A 410 -21.63 -5.90 -3.73
N PRO A 411 -22.24 -6.95 -4.29
CA PRO A 411 -21.65 -7.70 -5.38
C PRO A 411 -21.31 -6.80 -6.58
N ASP A 412 -20.07 -6.85 -7.05
CA ASP A 412 -19.63 -6.14 -8.24
C ASP A 412 -19.43 -7.13 -9.40
N PRO A 413 -20.34 -7.17 -10.39
CA PRO A 413 -20.22 -8.11 -11.51
C PRO A 413 -19.12 -7.75 -12.51
N LYS A 414 -18.55 -6.53 -12.44
CA LYS A 414 -17.48 -6.07 -13.34
C LYS A 414 -16.09 -6.18 -12.71
N ALA A 415 -16.01 -6.34 -11.40
CA ALA A 415 -14.75 -6.58 -10.72
C ALA A 415 -14.21 -7.99 -11.01
N SER A 416 -12.89 -8.15 -10.90
CA SER A 416 -12.27 -9.47 -10.93
C SER A 416 -12.75 -10.33 -9.75
N THR A 417 -12.92 -11.62 -10.02
CA THR A 417 -13.33 -12.61 -9.01
C THR A 417 -12.20 -12.99 -8.05
N ASP A 418 -10.99 -12.49 -8.28
CA ASP A 418 -9.79 -12.83 -7.52
C ASP A 418 -9.59 -11.95 -6.25
N LEU A 419 -10.47 -10.97 -6.05
CA LEU A 419 -10.52 -10.09 -4.90
C LEU A 419 -11.94 -9.96 -4.35
N GLU A 420 -12.05 -9.98 -3.03
CA GLU A 420 -13.29 -9.75 -2.29
C GLU A 420 -13.13 -8.50 -1.42
N VAL A 421 -14.22 -7.75 -1.25
CA VAL A 421 -14.30 -6.66 -0.27
C VAL A 421 -14.45 -7.28 1.12
N GLU A 422 -13.52 -6.97 2.01
CA GLU A 422 -13.57 -7.45 3.40
C GLU A 422 -14.74 -6.81 4.15
N THR A 423 -15.12 -7.38 5.30
CA THR A 423 -16.00 -6.67 6.23
C THR A 423 -15.40 -5.31 6.62
N PRO A 424 -16.22 -4.26 6.81
CA PRO A 424 -15.73 -2.94 7.18
C PRO A 424 -14.77 -2.98 8.36
N ASN A 425 -13.52 -2.59 8.09
CA ASN A 425 -12.43 -2.61 9.06
C ASN A 425 -11.78 -1.23 9.22
N TRP A 426 -12.37 -0.21 8.59
CA TRP A 426 -12.09 1.20 8.84
C TRP A 426 -13.03 1.78 9.92
N LYS A 427 -12.90 3.07 10.22
CA LYS A 427 -13.67 3.78 11.27
C LYS A 427 -15.18 3.65 11.11
N GLU A 428 -15.63 3.60 9.87
CA GLU A 428 -17.03 3.56 9.43
C GLU A 428 -17.18 2.50 8.32
N GLY A 429 -18.42 2.24 7.88
CA GLY A 429 -18.72 1.29 6.80
C GLY A 429 -18.07 1.66 5.47
N TRP A 430 -18.00 0.71 4.52
CA TRP A 430 -17.58 1.04 3.15
C TRP A 430 -18.70 1.82 2.45
N THR A 431 -18.48 3.12 2.25
CA THR A 431 -19.37 4.03 1.53
C THR A 431 -18.54 4.98 0.68
N GLU A 432 -19.17 5.73 -0.21
CA GLU A 432 -18.47 6.72 -1.01
C GLU A 432 -17.95 7.90 -0.16
N GLU A 433 -18.65 8.25 0.91
CA GLU A 433 -18.20 9.25 1.88
C GLU A 433 -16.97 8.77 2.65
N THR A 434 -16.92 7.49 3.05
CA THR A 434 -15.75 6.97 3.75
C THR A 434 -14.55 6.79 2.83
N GLN A 435 -14.77 6.43 1.57
CA GLN A 435 -13.75 6.49 0.52
C GLN A 435 -13.18 7.91 0.38
N ALA A 436 -14.04 8.93 0.28
CA ALA A 436 -13.62 10.32 0.18
C ALA A 436 -12.92 10.83 1.45
N ALA A 437 -13.39 10.46 2.63
CA ALA A 437 -12.75 10.80 3.90
C ALA A 437 -11.37 10.14 4.05
N TRP A 438 -11.21 8.92 3.53
CA TRP A 438 -9.92 8.25 3.49
C TRP A 438 -8.94 8.96 2.55
N VAL A 439 -9.38 9.34 1.34
CA VAL A 439 -8.56 10.18 0.43
C VAL A 439 -8.11 11.47 1.12
N ASP A 440 -9.04 12.18 1.78
CA ASP A 440 -8.76 13.44 2.47
C ASP A 440 -7.74 13.32 3.62
N ALA A 441 -7.66 12.14 4.25
CA ALA A 441 -6.71 11.87 5.32
C ALA A 441 -5.32 11.46 4.79
N TYR A 442 -5.25 10.58 3.79
CA TYR A 442 -3.99 9.93 3.39
C TYR A 442 -3.27 10.64 2.24
N LEU A 443 -4.00 11.25 1.31
CA LEU A 443 -3.41 11.93 0.16
C LEU A 443 -2.46 13.08 0.58
N PRO A 444 -2.83 13.98 1.52
CA PRO A 444 -1.93 15.05 1.97
C PRO A 444 -0.64 14.53 2.61
N MET A 445 -0.71 13.43 3.36
CA MET A 445 0.44 12.82 4.01
C MET A 445 1.45 12.32 2.97
N LEU A 446 1.00 11.67 1.91
CA LEU A 446 1.85 11.25 0.80
C LEU A 446 2.45 12.47 0.06
N MET A 447 1.64 13.50 -0.19
CA MET A 447 2.10 14.75 -0.78
C MET A 447 3.14 15.48 0.09
N ALA A 448 3.14 15.26 1.40
CA ALA A 448 4.13 15.83 2.32
C ALA A 448 5.51 15.15 2.24
N LYS A 449 5.58 13.91 1.73
CA LYS A 449 6.80 13.11 1.63
C LYS A 449 7.58 13.44 0.36
N GLN A 450 8.81 13.94 0.51
CA GLN A 450 9.63 14.39 -0.63
C GLN A 450 10.07 13.26 -1.56
N VAL A 451 10.25 12.05 -1.02
CA VAL A 451 10.61 10.86 -1.81
C VAL A 451 9.47 10.36 -2.70
N VAL A 452 8.22 10.75 -2.38
CA VAL A 452 7.04 10.41 -3.19
C VAL A 452 6.98 11.36 -4.38
N VAL A 453 7.22 10.81 -5.56
CA VAL A 453 7.22 11.53 -6.84
C VAL A 453 5.96 11.30 -7.66
N GLY A 454 5.09 10.37 -7.24
CA GLY A 454 3.81 10.11 -7.88
C GLY A 454 2.80 9.49 -6.93
N ILE A 455 1.55 9.91 -7.01
CA ILE A 455 0.43 9.35 -6.27
C ILE A 455 -0.67 9.05 -7.28
N TYR A 456 -1.07 7.79 -7.35
CA TYR A 456 -2.03 7.28 -8.31
C TYR A 456 -3.23 6.67 -7.61
N TRP A 457 -4.43 6.94 -8.12
CA TRP A 457 -5.61 6.17 -7.77
C TRP A 457 -5.75 4.96 -8.69
N ALA A 458 -6.07 3.80 -8.12
CA ALA A 458 -5.96 2.51 -8.80
C ALA A 458 -6.88 2.36 -10.02
N GLU A 459 -8.06 2.99 -10.01
CA GLU A 459 -9.09 2.82 -11.06
C GLU A 459 -9.99 4.05 -11.20
N TYR A 460 -10.17 4.53 -12.43
CA TYR A 460 -11.01 5.72 -12.67
C TYR A 460 -12.51 5.44 -12.59
N SER A 461 -12.99 4.27 -13.03
CA SER A 461 -14.42 3.99 -13.17
C SER A 461 -14.78 2.54 -12.83
N ASP A 462 -15.90 2.36 -12.12
CA ASP A 462 -16.52 1.04 -11.88
C ASP A 462 -17.31 0.52 -13.12
N ALA A 463 -17.39 1.30 -14.19
CA ALA A 463 -18.21 0.96 -15.36
C ALA A 463 -17.55 -0.04 -16.31
N VAL A 464 -16.23 -0.25 -16.20
CA VAL A 464 -15.46 -1.17 -17.05
C VAL A 464 -14.97 -2.35 -16.21
N PRO A 465 -14.55 -3.47 -16.83
CA PRO A 465 -13.87 -4.52 -16.10
C PRO A 465 -12.67 -3.97 -15.34
N HIS A 466 -12.57 -4.31 -14.06
CA HIS A 466 -11.62 -3.70 -13.15
C HIS A 466 -11.20 -4.71 -12.07
N HIS A 467 -10.10 -4.44 -11.37
CA HIS A 467 -9.50 -5.35 -10.42
C HIS A 467 -10.00 -5.13 -8.98
N PHE A 468 -10.20 -3.89 -8.56
CA PHE A 468 -10.58 -3.55 -7.19
C PHE A 468 -12.08 -3.20 -7.09
N PRO A 469 -12.94 -4.10 -6.60
CA PRO A 469 -14.38 -3.86 -6.53
C PRO A 469 -14.72 -2.52 -5.84
N HIS A 470 -15.59 -1.74 -6.47
CA HIS A 470 -16.07 -0.43 -5.99
C HIS A 470 -14.97 0.60 -5.70
N ALA A 471 -13.76 0.45 -6.23
CA ALA A 471 -12.67 1.40 -6.02
C ALA A 471 -12.75 2.62 -6.96
N GLY A 472 -13.52 2.56 -8.04
CA GLY A 472 -13.60 3.61 -9.05
C GLY A 472 -13.98 4.97 -8.50
N LEU A 473 -13.48 6.04 -9.13
CA LEU A 473 -13.87 7.42 -8.82
C LEU A 473 -15.17 7.85 -9.51
N LEU A 474 -15.57 7.11 -10.53
CA LEU A 474 -16.89 7.18 -11.16
C LEU A 474 -17.68 5.92 -10.83
N ARG A 475 -18.98 6.08 -10.58
CA ARG A 475 -19.93 4.98 -10.46
C ARG A 475 -20.08 4.27 -11.81
N ALA A 476 -20.75 3.11 -11.80
CA ALA A 476 -21.00 2.33 -13.01
C ALA A 476 -21.85 3.06 -14.08
N ASP A 477 -22.61 4.09 -13.68
CA ASP A 477 -23.40 4.96 -14.57
C ASP A 477 -22.61 6.17 -15.10
N GLY A 478 -21.33 6.30 -14.74
CA GLY A 478 -20.45 7.41 -15.13
C GLY A 478 -20.54 8.64 -14.22
N THR A 479 -21.44 8.66 -13.23
CA THR A 479 -21.54 9.79 -12.31
C THR A 479 -20.36 9.83 -11.33
N PRO A 480 -19.83 11.01 -10.98
CA PRO A 480 -18.68 11.12 -10.09
C PRO A 480 -19.03 10.78 -8.64
N LYS A 481 -18.11 10.12 -7.96
CA LYS A 481 -18.13 9.92 -6.51
C LYS A 481 -17.46 11.09 -5.78
N PRO A 482 -17.80 11.35 -4.49
CA PRO A 482 -17.17 12.39 -3.68
C PRO A 482 -15.64 12.30 -3.59
N ALA A 483 -15.06 11.11 -3.75
CA ALA A 483 -13.60 10.93 -3.79
C ALA A 483 -12.93 11.69 -4.95
N LEU A 484 -13.58 11.78 -6.12
CA LEU A 484 -13.05 12.54 -7.27
C LEU A 484 -12.96 14.03 -6.95
N GLU A 485 -13.95 14.57 -6.24
CA GLU A 485 -13.96 15.98 -5.81
C GLU A 485 -12.78 16.30 -4.89
N LYS A 486 -12.37 15.35 -4.04
CA LYS A 486 -11.17 15.49 -3.20
C LYS A 486 -9.92 15.64 -4.06
N PHE A 487 -9.73 14.78 -5.08
CA PHE A 487 -8.59 14.89 -6.00
C PHE A 487 -8.57 16.24 -6.73
N THR A 488 -9.72 16.68 -7.26
CA THR A 488 -9.87 18.01 -7.89
C THR A 488 -9.48 19.14 -6.95
N LYS A 489 -9.96 19.12 -5.71
CA LYS A 489 -9.62 20.12 -4.69
C LYS A 489 -8.10 20.16 -4.45
N TYR A 490 -7.47 19.01 -4.21
CA TYR A 490 -6.02 18.96 -3.93
C TYR A 490 -5.17 19.38 -5.14
N ARG A 491 -5.59 19.01 -6.36
CA ARG A 491 -4.91 19.48 -7.58
C ARG A 491 -4.98 20.99 -7.71
N GLN A 492 -6.15 21.59 -7.49
CA GLN A 492 -6.33 23.04 -7.53
C GLN A 492 -5.47 23.74 -6.46
N GLU A 493 -5.39 23.18 -5.26
CA GLU A 493 -4.65 23.79 -4.15
C GLU A 493 -3.12 23.71 -4.29
N TYR A 494 -2.58 22.63 -4.89
CA TYR A 494 -1.13 22.35 -4.85
C TYR A 494 -0.43 22.28 -6.22
N TRP A 495 -1.16 22.19 -7.33
CA TRP A 495 -0.60 22.13 -8.69
C TRP A 495 -0.99 23.30 -9.61
N GLN A 496 -1.98 24.11 -9.21
CA GLN A 496 -2.27 25.35 -9.92
C GLN A 496 -1.55 26.52 -9.25
N PRO A 497 -0.91 27.42 -10.02
CA PRO A 497 -0.34 28.62 -9.44
C PRO A 497 -1.46 29.47 -8.82
N GLU A 498 -1.19 30.08 -7.66
CA GLU A 498 -2.06 31.15 -7.15
C GLU A 498 -2.15 32.22 -8.24
N ILE A 499 -3.34 32.40 -8.81
CA ILE A 499 -3.62 33.56 -9.64
C ILE A 499 -3.68 34.72 -8.64
N GLU A 500 -2.56 35.43 -8.46
CA GLU A 500 -2.59 36.75 -7.86
C GLU A 500 -3.47 37.62 -8.78
N LEU A 501 -4.74 37.76 -8.40
CA LEU A 501 -5.62 38.80 -8.91
C LEU A 501 -5.04 40.13 -8.42
N LEU A 502 -4.17 40.73 -9.24
CA LEU A 502 -3.69 42.10 -9.12
C LEU A 502 -4.82 43.10 -9.33
#